data_AF-A0A8D2CL82-F1
#
_entry.id   AF-A0A8D2CL82-F1
#
_cell.length_a   1.000
_cell.length_b   1.000
_cell.length_c   1.000
_cell.angle_alpha   90.00
_cell.angle_beta   90.00
_cell.angle_gamma   90.00
#
_symmetry.space_group_name_H-M   'P 1'
#
loop_
_entity.id
_entity.type
_entity.pdbx_description
1 polymer ?
#
loop_
_entity_poly.entity_id
_entity_poly.type
_entity_poly.pdbx_seq_one_letter_code
_entity_poly.pdbx_strand_id
1 'polypeptide(L)'
;MWRTCGALRISALALARLRGARGCSGDGGVSYTQGQIPEPRTREYFYYVDHQGQLFLDDSKMKNFITCFKDLQFLVTFFSRLRPNRSGRYEASFPFLSLCGRERNFLRCEDRPVVFTHLLATGRGPPRLSYCGGGEALAVPFEPARLLPLAANGRLYHPAPERAGGVGLVRSALAFELSACFEYGPGAPALPSHVRWQGRRLALTMELAPLLRATPQS
;
A
#
# COMPACT_ATOMS: atom_id res chain seq x y z
N MET A 1 18.26 -0.33 -26.40
CA MET A 1 17.24 0.43 -27.13
C MET A 1 15.92 -0.31 -26.99
N TRP A 2 15.10 0.04 -25.99
CA TRP A 2 13.80 -0.60 -25.81
C TRP A 2 12.82 0.01 -26.81
N ARG A 3 12.16 -0.85 -27.59
CA ARG A 3 11.14 -0.43 -28.55
C ARG A 3 9.98 0.19 -27.78
N THR A 4 9.72 1.46 -28.10
CA THR A 4 8.55 2.21 -27.69
C THR A 4 7.30 1.40 -28.02
N CYS A 5 6.49 1.12 -27.00
CA CYS A 5 5.17 0.56 -27.20
C CYS A 5 4.35 1.62 -27.95
N GLY A 6 3.88 1.25 -29.15
CA GLY A 6 3.33 2.18 -30.13
C GLY A 6 2.17 3.01 -29.57
N ALA A 7 2.23 4.31 -29.86
CA ALA A 7 1.10 5.20 -29.74
C ALA A 7 0.03 4.81 -30.76
N LEU A 8 -1.20 4.55 -30.33
CA LEU A 8 -2.37 4.63 -31.20
C LEU A 8 -3.66 4.93 -30.41
N ARG A 9 -4.17 6.12 -30.74
CA ARG A 9 -5.57 6.56 -30.86
C ARG A 9 -6.49 6.43 -29.65
N ILE A 10 -6.66 7.60 -29.04
CA ILE A 10 -7.68 7.99 -28.07
C ILE A 10 -9.07 7.80 -28.70
N SER A 11 -9.81 6.81 -28.24
CA SER A 11 -11.27 6.78 -28.36
C SER A 11 -11.87 7.26 -27.04
N ALA A 12 -12.51 8.42 -27.07
CA ALA A 12 -13.20 9.01 -25.92
C ALA A 12 -14.39 8.12 -25.52
N LEU A 13 -14.25 7.40 -24.41
CA LEU A 13 -15.35 6.76 -23.71
C LEU A 13 -15.65 7.55 -22.45
N ALA A 14 -16.91 7.94 -22.32
CA ALA A 14 -17.43 8.88 -21.34
C ALA A 14 -17.09 8.48 -19.90
N LEU A 15 -16.45 9.40 -19.16
CA LEU A 15 -16.29 9.30 -17.71
C LEU A 15 -17.67 9.38 -17.05
N ALA A 16 -18.22 8.23 -16.67
CA ALA A 16 -19.26 8.20 -15.66
C ALA A 16 -18.65 8.69 -14.33
N ARG A 17 -19.15 9.81 -13.83
CA ARG A 17 -18.78 10.36 -12.52
C ARG A 17 -19.13 9.35 -11.44
N LEU A 18 -18.15 8.55 -11.01
CA LEU A 18 -18.25 7.77 -9.79
C LEU A 18 -18.32 8.77 -8.63
N ARG A 19 -19.50 8.82 -8.01
CA ARG A 19 -19.76 9.54 -6.76
C ARG A 19 -18.67 9.16 -5.77
N GLY A 20 -18.00 10.18 -5.23
CA GLY A 20 -16.90 10.02 -4.30
C GLY A 20 -17.22 8.99 -3.22
N ALA A 21 -16.31 8.03 -3.06
CA ALA A 21 -16.27 7.22 -1.87
C ALA A 21 -16.26 8.18 -0.68
N ARG A 22 -17.33 8.14 0.12
CA ARG A 22 -17.36 8.77 1.44
C ARG A 22 -16.09 8.34 2.15
N GLY A 23 -15.27 9.32 2.54
CA GLY A 23 -14.24 9.09 3.53
C GLY A 23 -14.93 8.54 4.76
N CYS A 24 -14.76 7.24 5.00
CA CYS A 24 -15.17 6.63 6.24
C CYS A 24 -14.25 7.21 7.32
N SER A 25 -14.68 8.32 7.90
CA SER A 25 -14.27 8.72 9.24
C SER A 25 -14.94 7.76 10.22
N GLY A 26 -14.48 6.50 10.23
CA GLY A 26 -14.71 5.59 11.33
C GLY A 26 -13.47 5.66 12.21
N ASP A 27 -13.64 6.10 13.46
CA ASP A 27 -13.47 5.16 14.57
C ASP A 27 -14.02 5.78 15.86
N GLY A 28 -14.67 4.95 16.67
CA GLY A 28 -15.12 5.31 17.99
C GLY A 28 -13.95 5.49 18.96
N GLY A 29 -13.91 6.63 19.65
CA GLY A 29 -13.62 6.70 21.09
C GLY A 29 -12.27 6.23 21.65
N VAL A 30 -11.22 6.06 20.85
CA VAL A 30 -9.89 5.77 21.43
C VAL A 30 -9.16 7.07 21.75
N SER A 31 -9.05 7.37 23.05
CA SER A 31 -8.30 8.51 23.56
C SER A 31 -6.80 8.20 23.65
N TYR A 32 -5.98 9.07 23.06
CA TYR A 32 -4.53 9.04 23.17
C TYR A 32 -3.99 10.48 23.12
N THR A 33 -2.74 10.66 23.57
CA THR A 33 -2.00 11.93 23.41
C THR A 33 -0.68 11.65 22.70
N GLN A 34 -0.37 12.43 21.66
CA GLN A 34 0.91 12.30 20.95
C GLN A 34 2.09 12.53 21.90
N GLY A 35 3.05 11.60 21.89
CA GLY A 35 4.25 11.68 22.74
C GLY A 35 4.02 11.33 24.21
N GLN A 36 2.88 10.71 24.55
CA GLN A 36 2.60 10.26 25.92
C GLN A 36 3.64 9.24 26.42
N ILE A 37 3.83 9.20 27.75
CA ILE A 37 4.83 8.36 28.41
C ILE A 37 4.11 7.47 29.44
N PRO A 38 3.49 6.35 29.02
CA PRO A 38 2.79 5.46 29.96
C PRO A 38 3.75 4.66 30.85
N GLU A 39 5.00 4.46 30.39
CA GLU A 39 6.04 3.71 31.09
C GLU A 39 7.33 4.54 31.14
N PRO A 40 8.17 4.38 32.17
CA PRO A 40 9.42 5.11 32.26
C PRO A 40 10.27 4.96 31.00
N ARG A 41 10.61 6.09 30.38
CA ARG A 41 11.47 6.19 29.18
C ARG A 41 10.87 5.62 27.89
N THR A 42 9.57 5.30 27.85
CA THR A 42 8.88 4.86 26.64
C THR A 42 7.90 5.92 26.16
N ARG A 43 8.13 6.48 24.96
CA ARG A 43 7.20 7.45 24.33
C ARG A 43 6.29 6.73 23.34
N GLU A 44 5.02 7.11 23.30
CA GLU A 44 4.05 6.59 22.33
C GLU A 44 3.64 7.67 21.33
N TYR A 45 3.68 7.32 20.05
CA TYR A 45 3.23 8.17 18.95
C TYR A 45 2.25 7.40 18.06
N PHE A 46 1.34 8.13 17.43
CA PHE A 46 0.22 7.55 16.67
C PHE A 46 0.24 8.10 15.25
N TYR A 47 0.24 7.18 14.29
CA TYR A 47 0.40 7.47 12.87
C TYR A 47 -0.74 6.90 12.05
N TYR A 48 -0.91 7.53 10.89
CA TYR A 48 -1.83 7.13 9.84
C TYR A 48 -1.08 7.03 8.52
N VAL A 49 -1.32 5.96 7.75
CA VAL A 49 -0.88 5.86 6.35
C VAL A 49 -2.09 5.82 5.41
N ASP A 50 -2.03 6.66 4.38
CA ASP A 50 -3.09 6.76 3.37
C ASP A 50 -2.88 5.75 2.22
N HIS A 51 -3.85 5.69 1.30
CA HIS A 51 -3.76 4.86 0.09
C HIS A 51 -2.71 5.33 -0.94
N GLN A 52 -2.05 6.48 -0.73
CA GLN A 52 -0.92 6.97 -1.53
C GLN A 52 0.43 6.53 -0.94
N GLY A 53 0.44 5.92 0.24
CA GLY A 53 1.65 5.52 0.96
C GLY A 53 2.30 6.68 1.72
N GLN A 54 1.57 7.74 2.02
CA GLN A 54 2.03 8.88 2.78
C GLN A 54 1.76 8.67 4.26
N LEU A 55 2.79 8.93 5.08
CA LEU A 55 2.72 8.78 6.54
C LEU A 55 2.42 10.12 7.20
N PHE A 56 1.51 10.14 8.17
CA PHE A 56 1.06 11.31 8.91
C PHE A 56 1.00 11.02 10.40
N LEU A 57 1.04 12.06 11.24
CA LEU A 57 0.53 11.94 12.61
C LEU A 57 -0.99 11.76 12.54
N ASP A 58 -1.51 10.85 13.37
CA ASP A 58 -2.89 10.44 13.30
C ASP A 58 -3.89 11.58 13.64
N ASP A 59 -3.54 12.43 14.60
CA ASP A 59 -4.30 13.59 15.05
C ASP A 59 -4.14 14.84 14.16
N SER A 60 -3.35 14.75 13.07
CA SER A 60 -3.22 15.85 12.12
C SER A 60 -4.56 16.18 11.48
N LYS A 61 -5.03 17.42 11.68
CA LYS A 61 -6.29 17.95 11.11
C LYS A 61 -6.30 17.94 9.58
N MET A 62 -5.16 18.25 8.96
CA MET A 62 -4.98 18.24 7.52
C MET A 62 -3.93 17.19 7.13
N LYS A 63 -4.35 16.18 6.38
CA LYS A 63 -3.47 15.14 5.82
C LYS A 63 -3.34 15.38 4.31
N ASN A 64 -2.23 15.99 3.91
CA ASN A 64 -1.95 16.33 2.51
C ASN A 64 -0.44 16.23 2.23
N PHE A 65 -0.03 16.40 0.98
CA PHE A 65 1.38 16.27 0.59
C PHE A 65 2.34 17.22 1.33
N ILE A 66 1.87 18.32 1.93
CA ILE A 66 2.74 19.22 2.71
C ILE A 66 2.93 18.71 4.14
N THR A 67 1.93 18.04 4.72
CA THR A 67 1.94 17.59 6.11
C THR A 67 2.46 16.16 6.31
N CYS A 68 2.72 15.42 5.22
CA CYS A 68 3.28 14.08 5.32
C CYS A 68 4.76 14.08 5.69
N PHE A 69 5.20 13.00 6.36
CA PHE A 69 6.61 12.75 6.59
C PHE A 69 7.31 12.40 5.28
N LYS A 70 8.47 13.04 5.05
CA LYS A 70 9.30 12.86 3.83
C LYS A 70 10.74 12.49 4.14
N ASP A 71 11.13 12.51 5.41
CA ASP A 71 12.49 12.16 5.80
C ASP A 71 12.75 10.67 5.51
N LEU A 72 13.69 10.40 4.62
CA LEU A 72 13.94 9.06 4.12
C LEU A 72 14.42 8.12 5.23
N GLN A 73 15.32 8.59 6.10
CA GLN A 73 15.88 7.77 7.17
C GLN A 73 14.80 7.36 8.18
N PHE A 74 13.92 8.29 8.53
CA PHE A 74 12.76 8.04 9.37
C PHE A 74 11.81 7.03 8.72
N LEU A 75 11.39 7.24 7.48
CA LEU A 75 10.48 6.34 6.77
C LEU A 75 11.06 4.92 6.66
N VAL A 76 12.35 4.82 6.30
CA VAL A 76 13.06 3.53 6.24
C VAL A 76 13.05 2.85 7.61
N THR A 77 13.40 3.56 8.68
CA THR A 77 13.42 3.00 10.04
C THR A 77 12.02 2.56 10.48
N PHE A 78 11.02 3.39 10.22
CA PHE A 78 9.63 3.16 10.60
C PHE A 78 9.06 1.90 9.92
N PHE A 79 9.06 1.87 8.59
CA PHE A 79 8.46 0.76 7.85
C PHE A 79 9.33 -0.51 7.86
N SER A 80 10.65 -0.39 8.03
CA SER A 80 11.53 -1.56 8.19
C SER A 80 11.38 -2.25 9.54
N ARG A 81 10.68 -1.66 10.51
CA ARG A 81 10.45 -2.26 11.83
C ARG A 81 8.98 -2.50 12.12
N LEU A 82 8.13 -2.23 11.14
CA LEU A 82 6.70 -2.39 11.27
C LEU A 82 6.34 -3.87 11.43
N ARG A 83 5.46 -4.14 12.38
CA ARG A 83 4.93 -5.47 12.71
C ARG A 83 3.48 -5.38 13.18
N PRO A 84 2.73 -6.50 13.24
CA PRO A 84 1.39 -6.49 13.83
C PRO A 84 1.49 -6.06 15.29
N ASN A 85 0.56 -5.23 15.73
CA ASN A 85 0.50 -4.78 17.10
C ASN A 85 0.00 -5.93 17.98
N ARG A 86 0.87 -6.37 18.89
CA ARG A 86 0.59 -7.39 19.92
C ARG A 86 1.10 -6.91 21.29
N SER A 87 1.03 -5.60 21.51
CA SER A 87 1.59 -4.95 22.70
C SER A 87 0.62 -4.91 23.89
N GLY A 88 -0.61 -5.35 23.71
CA GLY A 88 -1.73 -5.18 24.65
C GLY A 88 -2.32 -3.77 24.64
N ARG A 89 -1.82 -2.85 23.82
CA ARG A 89 -2.25 -1.45 23.77
C ARG A 89 -2.71 -1.08 22.37
N TYR A 90 -3.89 -0.47 22.28
CA TYR A 90 -4.44 0.08 21.04
C TYR A 90 -4.53 -0.91 19.86
N GLU A 91 -4.55 -2.22 20.11
CA GLU A 91 -4.45 -3.24 19.04
C GLU A 91 -5.59 -3.17 18.03
N ALA A 92 -6.81 -2.85 18.50
CA ALA A 92 -7.99 -2.74 17.65
C ALA A 92 -7.91 -1.51 16.72
N SER A 93 -7.60 -0.33 17.27
CA SER A 93 -7.57 0.93 16.49
C SER A 93 -6.26 1.17 15.76
N PHE A 94 -5.16 0.58 16.23
CA PHE A 94 -3.83 0.68 15.65
C PHE A 94 -3.22 -0.73 15.51
N PRO A 95 -3.59 -1.45 14.44
CA PRO A 95 -3.23 -2.86 14.25
C PRO A 95 -1.76 -3.10 13.94
N PHE A 96 -0.96 -2.04 13.73
CA PHE A 96 0.48 -2.15 13.48
C PHE A 96 1.28 -1.30 14.47
N LEU A 97 2.52 -1.73 14.71
CA LEU A 97 3.45 -1.08 15.63
C LEU A 97 4.85 -1.08 15.01
N SER A 98 5.54 0.05 15.09
CA SER A 98 6.97 0.16 14.78
C SER A 98 7.73 0.59 16.03
N LEU A 99 8.80 -0.12 16.37
CA LEU A 99 9.66 0.20 17.51
C LEU A 99 10.90 0.97 17.06
N CYS A 100 11.03 2.22 17.50
CA CYS A 100 12.15 3.10 17.17
C CYS A 100 12.92 3.47 18.44
N GLY A 101 13.81 2.59 18.88
CA GLY A 101 14.57 2.80 20.12
C GLY A 101 13.64 2.81 21.33
N ARG A 102 13.43 3.99 21.91
CA ARG A 102 12.54 4.22 23.07
C ARG A 102 11.09 4.58 22.69
N GLU A 103 10.79 4.60 21.41
CA GLU A 103 9.49 5.03 20.89
C GLU A 103 8.67 3.83 20.40
N ARG A 104 7.40 3.79 20.83
CA ARG A 104 6.35 2.91 20.30
C ARG A 104 5.51 3.73 19.33
N ASN A 105 5.62 3.40 18.05
CA ASN A 105 4.92 4.10 16.99
C ASN A 105 3.76 3.25 16.50
N PHE A 106 2.56 3.54 16.98
CA PHE A 106 1.33 2.87 16.61
C PHE A 106 0.89 3.36 15.22
N LEU A 107 0.44 2.45 14.37
CA LEU A 107 0.02 2.75 13.00
C LEU A 107 -1.35 2.13 12.73
N ARG A 108 -2.23 2.97 12.18
CA ARG A 108 -3.40 2.53 11.43
C ARG A 108 -3.28 2.95 9.97
N CYS A 109 -4.04 2.30 9.11
CA CYS A 109 -3.95 2.50 7.67
C CYS A 109 -5.33 2.59 7.05
N GLU A 110 -5.44 3.32 5.94
CA GLU A 110 -6.67 3.37 5.16
C GLU A 110 -7.04 2.00 4.55
N ASP A 111 -6.02 1.20 4.17
CA ASP A 111 -6.21 -0.09 3.52
C ASP A 111 -5.15 -1.10 3.95
N ARG A 112 -3.88 -0.80 3.65
CA ARG A 112 -2.72 -1.62 4.02
C ARG A 112 -1.59 -0.75 4.53
N PRO A 113 -0.76 -1.27 5.45
CA PRO A 113 0.39 -0.53 5.96
C PRO A 113 1.52 -0.38 4.92
N VAL A 114 1.56 -1.26 3.93
CA VAL A 114 2.51 -1.21 2.81
C VAL A 114 1.76 -0.76 1.58
N VAL A 115 2.19 0.38 1.02
CA VAL A 115 1.66 0.91 -0.23
C VAL A 115 2.80 1.06 -1.23
N PHE A 116 2.76 0.27 -2.31
CA PHE A 116 3.70 0.34 -3.41
C PHE A 116 3.44 1.59 -4.24
N THR A 117 4.49 2.39 -4.40
CA THR A 117 4.41 3.71 -5.02
C THR A 117 5.10 3.76 -6.38
N HIS A 118 6.22 3.04 -6.54
CA HIS A 118 7.02 3.09 -7.76
C HIS A 118 7.53 1.71 -8.14
N LEU A 119 7.59 1.44 -9.43
CA LEU A 119 8.32 0.30 -9.98
C LEU A 119 9.74 0.73 -10.35
N LEU A 120 10.70 0.16 -9.67
CA LEU A 120 12.13 0.32 -9.89
C LEU A 120 12.57 -0.71 -10.93
N ALA A 121 12.37 -0.38 -12.21
CA ALA A 121 12.70 -1.24 -13.34
C ALA A 121 13.94 -0.78 -14.13
N THR A 122 14.44 0.43 -13.87
CA THR A 122 15.60 1.02 -14.55
C THR A 122 16.87 0.72 -13.76
N GLY A 123 17.61 -0.33 -14.14
CA GLY A 123 18.86 -0.70 -13.48
C GLY A 123 19.44 -2.05 -13.95
N ARG A 124 20.56 -2.48 -13.36
CA ARG A 124 21.20 -3.80 -13.62
C ARG A 124 20.54 -4.97 -12.86
N GLY A 125 19.56 -4.69 -11.99
CA GLY A 125 18.90 -5.68 -11.14
C GLY A 125 17.52 -6.12 -11.66
N PRO A 126 16.93 -7.18 -11.07
CA PRO A 126 15.54 -7.52 -11.32
C PRO A 126 14.62 -6.35 -10.89
N PRO A 127 13.45 -6.18 -11.54
CA PRO A 127 12.53 -5.12 -11.18
C PRO A 127 12.05 -5.27 -9.73
N ARG A 128 11.92 -4.15 -9.03
CA ARG A 128 11.47 -4.10 -7.63
C ARG A 128 10.35 -3.10 -7.44
N LEU A 129 9.45 -3.33 -6.50
CA LEU A 129 8.43 -2.35 -6.09
C LEU A 129 8.90 -1.62 -4.84
N SER A 130 9.04 -0.30 -4.94
CA SER A 130 9.29 0.57 -3.80
C SER A 130 7.99 0.97 -3.12
N TYR A 131 8.01 1.09 -1.79
CA TYR A 131 6.85 1.43 -0.98
C TYR A 131 7.10 2.58 0.00
N CYS A 132 6.01 3.25 0.35
CA CYS A 132 5.91 4.27 1.40
C CYS A 132 7.05 5.33 1.41
N GLY A 133 7.48 5.76 0.22
CA GLY A 133 8.51 6.80 0.06
C GLY A 133 9.95 6.38 0.37
N GLY A 134 10.21 5.09 0.65
CA GLY A 134 11.55 4.64 1.06
C GLY A 134 12.53 4.29 -0.08
N GLY A 135 12.16 4.55 -1.34
CA GLY A 135 13.03 4.30 -2.49
C GLY A 135 13.57 2.87 -2.54
N GLU A 136 14.84 2.73 -2.91
CA GLU A 136 15.54 1.43 -2.99
C GLU A 136 15.67 0.70 -1.64
N ALA A 137 15.67 1.45 -0.53
CA ALA A 137 15.83 0.92 0.81
C ALA A 137 14.55 0.21 1.31
N LEU A 138 13.38 0.65 0.84
CA LEU A 138 12.09 0.00 1.06
C LEU A 138 11.56 -0.53 -0.26
N ALA A 139 12.10 -1.65 -0.72
CA ALA A 139 11.66 -2.28 -1.95
C ALA A 139 11.63 -3.81 -1.84
N VAL A 140 10.68 -4.43 -2.55
CA VAL A 140 10.54 -5.89 -2.66
C VAL A 140 10.68 -6.32 -4.12
N PRO A 141 11.09 -7.57 -4.40
CA PRO A 141 11.08 -8.09 -5.75
C PRO A 141 9.70 -7.94 -6.41
N PHE A 142 9.67 -7.50 -7.68
CA PHE A 142 8.42 -7.44 -8.41
C PHE A 142 8.04 -8.81 -8.95
N GLU A 143 6.87 -9.28 -8.53
CA GLU A 143 6.31 -10.60 -8.87
C GLU A 143 5.02 -10.40 -9.67
N PRO A 144 5.09 -10.22 -11.00
CA PRO A 144 3.94 -9.84 -11.81
C PRO A 144 2.79 -10.87 -11.73
N ALA A 145 3.11 -12.17 -11.74
CA ALA A 145 2.10 -13.25 -11.66
C ALA A 145 1.33 -13.28 -10.32
N ARG A 146 1.83 -12.60 -9.29
CA ARG A 146 1.20 -12.52 -7.96
C ARG A 146 0.48 -11.19 -7.71
N LEU A 147 0.37 -10.35 -8.74
CA LEU A 147 -0.55 -9.22 -8.73
C LEU A 147 -1.99 -9.73 -8.55
N LEU A 148 -2.72 -9.11 -7.64
CA LEU A 148 -4.11 -9.46 -7.35
C LEU A 148 -5.01 -8.24 -7.53
N PRO A 149 -5.73 -8.14 -8.66
CA PRO A 149 -6.80 -7.17 -8.81
C PRO A 149 -8.03 -7.63 -8.03
N LEU A 150 -8.60 -6.76 -7.20
CA LEU A 150 -9.78 -7.07 -6.41
C LEU A 150 -11.00 -6.31 -6.96
N ALA A 151 -11.95 -7.04 -7.53
CA ALA A 151 -13.14 -6.44 -8.15
C ALA A 151 -13.99 -5.63 -7.16
N ALA A 152 -14.06 -6.08 -5.91
CA ALA A 152 -14.93 -5.50 -4.88
C ALA A 152 -14.63 -4.02 -4.58
N ASN A 153 -13.37 -3.60 -4.70
CA ASN A 153 -12.95 -2.22 -4.43
C ASN A 153 -12.15 -1.58 -5.58
N GLY A 154 -11.92 -2.31 -6.68
CA GLY A 154 -11.14 -1.84 -7.82
C GLY A 154 -9.66 -1.60 -7.52
N ARG A 155 -9.13 -2.12 -6.40
CA ARG A 155 -7.74 -1.94 -5.99
C ARG A 155 -6.86 -3.09 -6.49
N LEU A 156 -5.57 -2.82 -6.61
CA LEU A 156 -4.55 -3.78 -7.02
C LEU A 156 -3.62 -4.06 -5.84
N TYR A 157 -3.26 -5.33 -5.65
CA TYR A 157 -2.43 -5.78 -4.54
C TYR A 157 -1.22 -6.58 -5.02
N HIS A 158 -0.17 -6.59 -4.21
CA HIS A 158 1.07 -7.33 -4.47
C HIS A 158 1.63 -7.91 -3.15
N PRO A 159 2.39 -9.02 -3.17
CA PRO A 159 3.01 -9.56 -1.96
C PRO A 159 3.90 -8.52 -1.25
N ALA A 160 3.71 -8.38 0.05
CA ALA A 160 4.49 -7.47 0.89
C ALA A 160 5.22 -8.26 1.98
N PRO A 161 6.16 -7.65 2.74
CA PRO A 161 6.82 -8.33 3.84
C PRO A 161 5.79 -8.94 4.82
N GLU A 162 5.97 -10.20 5.20
CA GLU A 162 5.04 -10.92 6.08
C GLU A 162 4.83 -10.20 7.41
N ARG A 163 5.91 -9.65 7.97
CA ARG A 163 5.86 -8.81 9.18
C ARG A 163 4.92 -7.62 9.03
N ALA A 164 4.69 -7.10 7.83
CA ALA A 164 3.79 -5.98 7.58
C ALA A 164 2.41 -6.44 7.07
N GLY A 165 2.04 -7.70 7.29
CA GLY A 165 0.74 -8.25 6.89
C GLY A 165 0.73 -9.03 5.57
N GLY A 166 1.89 -9.23 4.93
CA GLY A 166 2.06 -10.15 3.79
C GLY A 166 1.50 -9.69 2.44
N VAL A 167 0.68 -8.64 2.43
CA VAL A 167 0.13 -8.05 1.20
C VAL A 167 0.08 -6.53 1.31
N GLY A 168 0.46 -5.86 0.23
CA GLY A 168 0.50 -4.42 0.10
C GLY A 168 -0.43 -3.93 -0.99
N LEU A 169 -0.93 -2.70 -0.81
CA LEU A 169 -1.71 -1.98 -1.80
C LEU A 169 -0.77 -1.44 -2.88
N VAL A 170 -1.15 -1.54 -4.15
CA VAL A 170 -0.52 -0.80 -5.24
C VAL A 170 -1.29 0.50 -5.43
N ARG A 171 -0.62 1.65 -5.27
CA ARG A 171 -1.30 2.96 -5.41
C ARG A 171 -1.91 3.11 -6.81
N SER A 172 -2.99 3.88 -6.91
CA SER A 172 -3.77 4.00 -8.16
C SER A 172 -2.94 4.42 -9.38
N ALA A 173 -1.99 5.35 -9.22
CA ALA A 173 -1.11 5.77 -10.32
C ALA A 173 -0.28 4.59 -10.86
N LEU A 174 0.35 3.82 -9.97
CA LEU A 174 1.14 2.65 -10.36
C LEU A 174 0.27 1.51 -10.89
N ALA A 175 -0.91 1.33 -10.31
CA ALA A 175 -1.87 0.34 -10.80
C ALA A 175 -2.34 0.67 -12.23
N PHE A 176 -2.55 1.95 -12.54
CA PHE A 176 -2.87 2.41 -13.88
C PHE A 176 -1.74 2.14 -14.87
N GLU A 177 -0.49 2.42 -14.50
CA GLU A 177 0.70 2.08 -15.32
C GLU A 177 0.77 0.57 -15.62
N LEU A 178 0.57 -0.25 -14.59
CA LEU A 178 0.59 -1.71 -14.73
C LEU A 178 -0.62 -2.26 -15.49
N SER A 179 -1.72 -1.52 -15.58
CA SER A 179 -2.94 -1.98 -16.23
C SER A 179 -2.75 -2.30 -17.72
N ALA A 180 -1.82 -1.61 -18.38
CA ALA A 180 -1.44 -1.86 -19.77
C ALA A 180 -0.82 -3.25 -20.00
N CYS A 181 -0.33 -3.89 -18.93
CA CYS A 181 0.22 -5.24 -18.97
C CYS A 181 -0.84 -6.32 -18.75
N PHE A 182 -2.06 -5.99 -18.35
CA PHE A 182 -3.09 -6.99 -18.07
C PHE A 182 -3.82 -7.48 -19.33
N GLU A 183 -4.11 -8.78 -19.34
CA GLU A 183 -4.89 -9.44 -20.38
C GLU A 183 -6.17 -10.02 -19.78
N TYR A 184 -7.29 -9.69 -20.42
CA TYR A 184 -8.62 -10.14 -20.05
C TYR A 184 -8.97 -11.39 -20.87
N GLY A 185 -9.62 -12.35 -20.24
CA GLY A 185 -10.12 -13.54 -20.93
C GLY A 185 -11.22 -13.20 -21.94
N PRO A 186 -11.61 -14.16 -22.80
CA PRO A 186 -12.78 -13.99 -23.67
C PRO A 186 -14.06 -13.78 -22.82
N GLY A 187 -15.02 -13.02 -23.35
CA GLY A 187 -16.31 -12.79 -22.69
C GLY A 187 -16.38 -11.58 -21.75
N ALA A 188 -15.47 -10.60 -21.89
CA ALA A 188 -15.42 -9.37 -21.10
C ALA A 188 -15.45 -9.60 -19.57
N PRO A 189 -14.52 -10.43 -19.02
CA PRO A 189 -14.47 -10.68 -17.59
C PRO A 189 -14.14 -9.40 -16.82
N ALA A 190 -14.72 -9.24 -15.64
CA ALA A 190 -14.49 -8.08 -14.77
C ALA A 190 -13.04 -7.99 -14.25
N LEU A 191 -12.29 -9.09 -14.27
CA LEU A 191 -10.90 -9.16 -13.81
C LEU A 191 -10.00 -9.74 -14.89
N PRO A 192 -8.73 -9.30 -14.96
CA PRO A 192 -7.76 -9.89 -15.86
C PRO A 192 -7.38 -11.30 -15.38
N SER A 193 -7.00 -12.14 -16.33
CA SER A 193 -6.58 -13.52 -16.06
C SER A 193 -5.06 -13.69 -16.14
N HIS A 194 -4.41 -12.82 -16.92
CA HIS A 194 -2.98 -12.89 -17.18
C HIS A 194 -2.35 -11.51 -17.13
N VAL A 195 -1.04 -11.50 -16.93
CA VAL A 195 -0.18 -10.33 -17.07
C VAL A 195 0.91 -10.64 -18.08
N ARG A 196 1.13 -9.72 -19.01
CA ARG A 196 2.22 -9.77 -19.97
C ARG A 196 3.39 -8.95 -19.45
N TRP A 197 4.46 -9.63 -19.07
CA TRP A 197 5.64 -9.02 -18.47
C TRP A 197 6.91 -9.47 -19.18
N GLN A 198 7.73 -8.53 -19.65
CA GLN A 198 9.00 -8.79 -20.36
C GLN A 198 8.87 -9.83 -21.49
N GLY A 199 7.80 -9.71 -22.29
CA GLY A 199 7.52 -10.62 -23.42
C GLY A 199 6.95 -11.98 -23.02
N ARG A 200 6.80 -12.27 -21.72
CA ARG A 200 6.19 -13.50 -21.22
C ARG A 200 4.75 -13.25 -20.79
N ARG A 201 3.87 -14.20 -21.10
CA ARG A 201 2.49 -14.24 -20.62
C ARG A 201 2.44 -15.10 -19.37
N LEU A 202 1.98 -14.52 -18.25
CA LEU A 202 1.94 -15.18 -16.94
C LEU A 202 0.50 -15.19 -16.42
N ALA A 203 0.02 -16.35 -15.97
CA ALA A 203 -1.28 -16.44 -15.31
C ALA A 203 -1.24 -15.75 -13.94
N LEU A 204 -2.28 -15.01 -13.59
CA LEU A 204 -2.42 -14.44 -12.26
C LEU A 204 -2.81 -15.56 -11.28
N THR A 205 -2.02 -15.71 -10.22
CA THR A 205 -2.10 -16.84 -9.28
C THR A 205 -3.28 -16.73 -8.29
N MET A 206 -3.74 -15.51 -8.02
CA MET A 206 -4.79 -15.20 -7.04
C MET A 206 -4.52 -15.66 -5.59
N GLU A 207 -3.28 -16.02 -5.27
CA GLU A 207 -2.87 -16.56 -3.95
C GLU A 207 -3.08 -15.60 -2.78
N LEU A 208 -3.10 -14.30 -3.04
CA LEU A 208 -3.25 -13.29 -1.99
C LEU A 208 -4.71 -13.12 -1.54
N ALA A 209 -5.69 -13.72 -2.23
CA ALA A 209 -7.11 -13.52 -1.95
C ALA A 209 -7.52 -13.87 -0.51
N PRO A 210 -7.01 -14.93 0.14
CA PRO A 210 -7.32 -15.24 1.54
C PRO A 210 -6.88 -14.13 2.52
N LEU A 211 -5.74 -13.47 2.26
CA LEU A 211 -5.22 -12.39 3.09
C LEU A 211 -6.05 -11.09 3.01
N LEU A 212 -6.84 -10.94 1.95
CA LEU A 212 -7.75 -9.81 1.76
C LEU A 212 -9.13 -10.05 2.38
N ARG A 213 -9.56 -11.31 2.54
CA ARG A 213 -10.84 -11.67 3.17
C ARG A 213 -10.80 -11.63 4.70
N ALA A 214 -9.60 -11.71 5.27
CA ALA A 214 -9.39 -11.77 6.72
C ALA A 214 -9.46 -10.41 7.44
N THR A 215 -9.65 -9.30 6.73
CA THR A 215 -9.86 -7.99 7.36
C THR A 215 -11.34 -7.83 7.66
N PRO A 216 -11.79 -7.84 8.94
CA PRO A 216 -13.18 -7.58 9.26
C PRO A 216 -13.50 -6.15 8.82
N GLN A 217 -14.53 -5.99 8.00
CA GLN A 217 -15.17 -4.70 7.83
C GLN A 217 -15.94 -4.44 9.13
N SER A 218 -15.34 -3.68 10.04
CA SER A 218 -16.04 -3.08 11.19
C SER A 218 -16.61 -1.73 10.79
#